data_AF-A0A2H0RQJ1-F1
#
_entry.id   AF-A0A2H0RQJ1-F1
#
_cell.length_a   1.000
_cell.length_b   1.000
_cell.length_c   1.000
_cell.angle_alpha   90.00
_cell.angle_beta   90.00
_cell.angle_gamma   90.00
#
_symmetry.space_group_name_H-M   'P 1'
#
loop_
_entity.id
_entity.type
_entity.pdbx_description
1 polymer ?
#
loop_
_entity_poly.entity_id
_entity_poly.type
_entity_poly.pdbx_seq_one_letter_code
_entity_poly.pdbx_strand_id
1 'polypeptide(L)'
;MSLLRTLRRPFLPIELKVALAYLDEAEMLLGSDSSEILLSVNEQIFNLSIEFMKAESPTEIRAMVYNEIATTAEFFVTSGYYHIYRGTLNLNGISILRAFEGAVNEIKKCGALKEKEASNWQTEVRKKIEKWG
;
A
#
# COMPACT_ATOMS: atom_id res chain seq x y z
N MET A 1 19.97 -0.05 -4.74
CA MET A 1 19.86 -0.95 -3.56
C MET A 1 18.66 -0.50 -2.78
N SER A 2 17.65 -1.36 -2.62
CA SER A 2 16.44 -1.05 -1.84
C SER A 2 16.81 -0.79 -0.38
N LEU A 3 16.37 0.36 0.16
CA LEU A 3 16.60 0.76 1.56
C LEU A 3 16.02 -0.26 2.55
N LEU A 4 15.00 -1.03 2.12
CA LEU A 4 14.30 -2.03 2.92
C LEU A 4 15.17 -3.26 3.26
N ARG A 5 16.16 -3.58 2.42
CA ARG A 5 16.99 -4.80 2.59
C ARG A 5 17.89 -4.77 3.83
N THR A 6 18.24 -3.59 4.33
CA THR A 6 19.24 -3.42 5.40
C THR A 6 18.70 -3.76 6.79
N LEU A 7 17.38 -3.89 6.96
CA LEU A 7 16.73 -4.17 8.25
C LEU A 7 16.22 -5.61 8.40
N ARG A 8 16.73 -6.57 7.62
CA ARG A 8 16.45 -8.00 7.83
C ARG A 8 17.15 -8.49 9.10
N ARG A 9 16.52 -8.25 10.26
CA ARG A 9 16.95 -8.77 11.56
C ARG A 9 16.77 -10.29 11.54
N PRO A 10 17.83 -11.11 11.74
CA PRO A 10 17.74 -12.58 11.64
C PRO A 10 16.71 -13.20 12.59
N PHE A 11 16.36 -12.48 13.66
CA PHE A 11 15.46 -12.90 14.73
C PHE A 11 13.99 -12.48 14.57
N LEU A 12 13.56 -12.05 13.38
CA LEU A 12 12.14 -11.73 13.17
C LEU A 12 11.26 -12.99 13.13
N PRO A 13 10.02 -12.93 13.67
CA PRO A 13 8.96 -13.90 13.41
C PRO A 13 8.77 -14.17 11.92
N ILE A 14 8.27 -15.38 11.61
CA ILE A 14 8.14 -15.85 10.22
C ILE A 14 7.15 -14.96 9.47
N GLU A 15 6.05 -14.57 10.12
CA GLU A 15 4.97 -13.76 9.56
C GLU A 15 5.48 -12.38 9.15
N LEU A 16 6.33 -11.75 9.97
CA LEU A 16 6.96 -10.47 9.63
C LEU A 16 7.97 -10.60 8.50
N LYS A 17 8.71 -11.72 8.42
CA LYS A 17 9.60 -11.98 7.28
C LYS A 17 8.80 -12.13 5.99
N VAL A 18 7.65 -12.79 6.05
CA VAL A 18 6.72 -12.93 4.90
C VAL A 18 6.12 -11.57 4.53
N ALA A 19 5.69 -10.76 5.50
CA ALA A 19 5.18 -9.42 5.24
C ALA A 19 6.22 -8.54 4.53
N LEU A 20 7.47 -8.54 5.01
CA LEU A 20 8.57 -7.83 4.37
C LEU A 20 8.88 -8.35 2.96
N ALA A 21 8.72 -9.65 2.72
CA ALA A 21 8.88 -10.22 1.38
C ALA A 21 7.80 -9.74 0.40
N TYR A 22 6.56 -9.59 0.85
CA TYR A 22 5.50 -8.98 0.03
C TYR A 22 5.68 -7.48 -0.17
N LEU A 23 6.31 -6.79 0.78
CA LEU A 23 6.69 -5.40 0.59
C LEU A 23 7.79 -5.25 -0.47
N ASP A 24 8.78 -6.14 -0.48
CA ASP A 24 9.79 -6.22 -1.55
C ASP A 24 9.14 -6.52 -2.91
N GLU A 25 8.15 -7.43 -2.95
CA GLU A 25 7.37 -7.72 -4.16
C GLU A 25 6.62 -6.46 -4.65
N ALA A 26 5.98 -5.73 -3.75
CA ALA A 26 5.27 -4.50 -4.08
C ALA A 26 6.21 -3.42 -4.65
N GLU A 27 7.44 -3.30 -4.15
CA GLU A 27 8.46 -2.40 -4.73
C GLU A 27 8.73 -2.72 -6.20
N MET A 28 8.79 -4.01 -6.56
CA MET A 28 9.02 -4.45 -7.93
C MET A 28 7.80 -4.22 -8.84
N LEU A 29 6.58 -4.36 -8.30
CA LEU A 29 5.33 -4.23 -9.07
C LEU A 29 4.88 -2.78 -9.24
N LEU A 30 5.00 -1.96 -8.20
CA LEU A 30 4.49 -0.59 -8.17
C LEU A 30 5.53 0.44 -8.66
N GLY A 31 6.81 0.05 -8.70
CA GLY A 31 7.90 0.87 -9.24
C GLY A 31 8.45 1.89 -8.24
N SER A 32 9.50 2.62 -8.67
CA SER A 32 10.29 3.53 -7.82
C SER A 32 9.48 4.66 -7.18
N ASP A 33 8.40 5.08 -7.83
CA ASP A 33 7.61 6.25 -7.41
C ASP A 33 6.75 5.96 -6.16
N SER A 34 6.72 4.70 -5.72
CA SER A 34 6.06 4.26 -4.50
C SER A 34 6.96 4.23 -3.26
N SER A 35 8.23 4.66 -3.36
CA SER A 35 9.22 4.48 -2.30
C SER A 35 8.81 5.10 -0.96
N GLU A 36 8.18 6.27 -0.96
CA GLU A 36 7.71 6.93 0.28
C GLU A 36 6.61 6.12 0.96
N ILE A 37 5.64 5.61 0.19
CA ILE A 37 4.56 4.75 0.67
C ILE A 37 5.15 3.48 1.29
N LEU A 38 6.06 2.82 0.57
CA LEU A 38 6.65 1.56 1.02
C LEU A 38 7.51 1.74 2.28
N LEU A 39 8.19 2.88 2.43
CA LEU A 39 8.89 3.22 3.68
C LEU A 39 7.93 3.39 4.85
N SER A 40 6.82 4.12 4.67
CA SER A 40 5.79 4.26 5.70
C SER A 40 5.15 2.92 6.07
N VAL A 41 4.87 2.07 5.08
CA VAL A 41 4.30 0.73 5.31
C VAL A 41 5.30 -0.18 6.04
N ASN A 42 6.59 -0.10 5.72
CA ASN A 42 7.62 -0.84 6.44
C ASN A 42 7.58 -0.52 7.94
N GLU A 43 7.44 0.75 8.32
CA GLU A 43 7.28 1.15 9.73
C GLU A 43 5.96 0.63 10.32
N GLN A 44 4.86 0.70 9.57
CA GLN A 44 3.55 0.18 9.99
C GLN A 44 3.56 -1.33 10.25
N ILE A 45 4.26 -2.13 9.44
CA ILE A 45 4.38 -3.59 9.64
C ILE A 45 4.95 -3.90 11.03
N PHE A 46 5.93 -3.13 11.51
CA PHE A 46 6.47 -3.33 12.86
C PHE A 46 5.51 -2.86 13.95
N ASN A 47 4.78 -1.77 13.72
CA ASN A 47 3.77 -1.25 14.65
C ASN A 47 2.58 -2.21 14.79
N LEU A 48 2.16 -2.85 13.70
CA LEU A 48 1.07 -3.82 13.62
C LEU A 48 1.58 -5.26 13.73
N SER A 49 2.78 -5.47 14.29
CA SER A 49 3.44 -6.77 14.29
C SER A 49 2.62 -7.89 14.94
N ILE A 50 1.84 -7.57 15.98
CA ILE A 50 0.93 -8.52 16.64
C ILE A 50 -0.18 -8.99 15.71
N GLU A 51 -0.70 -8.11 14.85
CA GLU A 51 -1.76 -8.45 13.91
C GLU A 51 -1.22 -9.35 12.80
N PHE A 52 -0.05 -9.02 12.26
CA PHE A 52 0.64 -9.88 11.28
C PHE A 52 0.94 -11.27 11.84
N MET A 53 1.35 -11.37 13.11
CA MET A 53 1.57 -12.66 13.76
C MET A 53 0.30 -13.49 14.00
N LYS A 54 -0.88 -12.88 13.92
CA LYS A 54 -2.17 -13.59 14.06
C LYS A 54 -2.69 -14.13 12.74
N ALA A 55 -2.11 -13.73 11.61
CA ALA A 55 -2.55 -14.19 10.31
C ALA A 55 -2.37 -15.71 10.19
N GLU A 56 -3.40 -16.40 9.71
CA GLU A 56 -3.43 -17.86 9.63
C GLU A 56 -2.80 -18.38 8.33
N SER A 57 -2.60 -17.49 7.35
CA SER A 57 -2.06 -17.86 6.04
C SER A 57 -1.15 -16.79 5.41
N PRO A 58 -0.21 -17.19 4.54
CA PRO A 58 0.57 -16.24 3.74
C PRO A 58 -0.27 -15.36 2.83
N THR A 59 -1.44 -15.84 2.38
CA THR A 59 -2.37 -15.05 1.55
C THR A 59 -3.01 -13.93 2.35
N GLU A 60 -3.34 -14.19 3.61
CA GLU A 60 -3.86 -13.18 4.54
C GLU A 60 -2.79 -12.12 4.82
N ILE A 61 -1.55 -12.53 5.12
CA ILE A 61 -0.42 -11.60 5.30
C ILE A 61 -0.23 -10.72 4.06
N ARG A 62 -0.30 -11.32 2.86
CA ARG A 62 -0.23 -10.57 1.60
C ARG A 62 -1.33 -9.51 1.52
N ALA A 63 -2.58 -9.90 1.79
CA ALA A 63 -3.71 -8.98 1.77
C ALA A 63 -3.53 -7.83 2.78
N MET A 64 -3.03 -8.12 3.98
CA MET A 64 -2.72 -7.10 4.99
C MET A 64 -1.66 -6.12 4.50
N VAL A 65 -0.53 -6.59 3.93
CA VAL A 65 0.50 -5.71 3.39
C VAL A 65 -0.05 -4.79 2.30
N TYR A 66 -0.79 -5.34 1.33
CA TYR A 66 -1.37 -4.53 0.26
C TYR A 66 -2.48 -3.60 0.78
N ASN A 67 -3.19 -3.96 1.85
CA ASN A 67 -4.13 -3.06 2.52
C ASN A 67 -3.43 -1.85 3.14
N GLU A 68 -2.30 -2.05 3.82
CA GLU A 68 -1.50 -0.95 4.37
C GLU A 68 -0.93 -0.05 3.27
N ILE A 69 -0.48 -0.63 2.15
CA ILE A 69 -0.05 0.13 0.96
C ILE A 69 -1.21 0.95 0.40
N ALA A 70 -2.38 0.35 0.21
CA ALA A 70 -3.55 1.03 -0.33
C ALA A 70 -4.00 2.18 0.60
N THR A 71 -4.09 1.93 1.89
CA THR A 71 -4.53 2.92 2.89
C THR A 71 -3.54 4.09 2.98
N THR A 72 -2.25 3.80 2.99
CA THR A 72 -1.20 4.82 3.01
C THR A 72 -1.19 5.63 1.70
N ALA A 73 -1.29 4.97 0.55
CA ALA A 73 -1.38 5.63 -0.75
C ALA A 73 -2.64 6.51 -0.87
N GLU A 74 -3.79 6.05 -0.37
CA GLU A 74 -5.02 6.85 -0.28
C GLU A 74 -4.79 8.12 0.56
N PHE A 75 -4.16 7.98 1.73
CA PHE A 75 -3.86 9.12 2.59
C PHE A 75 -3.01 10.16 1.85
N PHE A 76 -1.93 9.75 1.21
CA PHE A 76 -1.06 10.66 0.45
C PHE A 76 -1.80 11.33 -0.71
N VAL A 77 -2.47 10.55 -1.57
CA VAL A 77 -3.13 11.12 -2.76
C VAL A 77 -4.29 12.04 -2.40
N THR A 78 -4.91 11.87 -1.22
CA THR A 78 -6.01 12.73 -0.74
C THR A 78 -5.57 13.83 0.23
N SER A 79 -4.27 13.95 0.54
CA SER A 79 -3.74 14.91 1.52
C SER A 79 -3.70 16.37 1.06
N GLY A 80 -4.01 16.66 -0.21
CA GLY A 80 -3.81 17.97 -0.81
C GLY A 80 -2.38 18.23 -1.30
N TYR A 81 -1.35 17.59 -0.70
CA TYR A 81 0.07 17.84 -1.02
C TYR A 81 0.45 17.60 -2.48
N TYR A 82 -0.17 16.60 -3.11
CA TYR A 82 0.11 16.21 -4.49
C TYR A 82 -0.80 16.87 -5.54
N HIS A 83 -1.61 17.85 -5.15
CA HIS A 83 -2.50 18.55 -6.07
C HIS A 83 -1.84 19.82 -6.62
N ILE A 84 -1.88 20.01 -7.93
CA ILE A 84 -1.41 21.23 -8.60
C ILE A 84 -2.52 22.28 -8.62
N TYR A 85 -3.73 21.88 -8.98
CA TYR A 85 -4.88 22.76 -9.10
C TYR A 85 -6.18 21.98 -9.18
N ARG A 86 -7.21 22.40 -8.44
CA ARG A 86 -8.59 21.88 -8.49
C ARG A 86 -8.72 20.36 -8.74
N GLY A 87 -8.24 19.53 -7.83
CA GLY A 87 -8.32 18.07 -8.01
C GLY A 87 -7.39 17.47 -9.07
N THR A 88 -6.51 18.26 -9.69
CA THR A 88 -5.49 17.77 -10.63
C THR A 88 -4.23 17.39 -9.87
N LEU A 89 -3.81 16.13 -9.97
CA LEU A 89 -2.60 15.62 -9.36
C LEU A 89 -1.34 15.99 -10.16
N ASN A 90 -0.23 16.18 -9.46
CA ASN A 90 1.10 16.21 -10.09
C ASN A 90 1.55 14.79 -10.50
N LEU A 91 2.70 14.69 -11.17
CA LEU A 91 3.23 13.40 -11.65
C LEU A 91 3.43 12.39 -10.50
N ASN A 92 3.88 12.84 -9.33
CA ASN A 92 4.04 11.98 -8.16
C ASN A 92 2.67 11.52 -7.64
N GLY A 93 1.68 12.40 -7.55
CA GLY A 93 0.31 12.07 -7.16
C GLY A 93 -0.35 11.07 -8.10
N ILE A 94 -0.14 11.20 -9.41
CA ILE A 94 -0.60 10.19 -10.40
C ILE A 94 0.04 8.83 -10.13
N SER A 95 1.32 8.82 -9.79
CA SER A 95 2.06 7.58 -9.49
C SER A 95 1.58 6.94 -8.19
N ILE A 96 1.32 7.74 -7.16
CA ILE A 96 0.70 7.30 -5.89
C ILE A 96 -0.71 6.75 -6.13
N LEU A 97 -1.52 7.41 -6.97
CA LEU A 97 -2.85 6.91 -7.34
C LEU A 97 -2.76 5.53 -8.03
N ARG A 98 -1.79 5.34 -8.93
CA ARG A 98 -1.56 4.03 -9.56
C ARG A 98 -1.11 2.99 -8.55
N ALA A 99 -0.26 3.36 -7.58
CA ALA A 99 0.16 2.47 -6.51
C ALA A 99 -1.04 2.02 -5.66
N PHE A 100 -1.93 2.95 -5.31
CA PHE A 100 -3.20 2.67 -4.65
C PHE A 100 -4.07 1.69 -5.47
N GLU A 101 -4.33 1.99 -6.74
CA GLU A 101 -5.17 1.15 -7.60
C GLU A 101 -4.56 -0.25 -7.80
N GLY A 102 -3.24 -0.32 -7.94
CA GLY A 102 -2.48 -1.57 -8.01
C GLY A 102 -2.63 -2.41 -6.73
N ALA A 103 -2.45 -1.78 -5.57
CA ALA A 103 -2.59 -2.45 -4.28
C ALA A 103 -4.02 -2.98 -4.06
N VAL A 104 -5.05 -2.19 -4.37
CA VAL A 104 -6.46 -2.63 -4.29
C VAL A 104 -6.72 -3.84 -5.19
N ASN A 105 -6.14 -3.89 -6.39
CA ASN A 105 -6.25 -5.04 -7.28
C ASN A 105 -5.57 -6.29 -6.71
N GLU A 106 -4.44 -6.14 -6.00
CA GLU A 106 -3.78 -7.27 -5.33
C GLU A 106 -4.59 -7.80 -4.14
N ILE A 107 -5.19 -6.92 -3.33
CA ILE A 107 -6.12 -7.33 -2.26
C ILE A 107 -7.28 -8.14 -2.84
N LYS A 108 -7.82 -7.69 -3.98
CA LYS A 108 -8.88 -8.40 -4.71
C LYS A 108 -8.45 -9.79 -5.19
N LYS A 109 -7.24 -9.91 -5.76
CA LYS A 109 -6.68 -11.21 -6.19
C LYS A 109 -6.49 -12.18 -5.02
N CYS A 110 -6.21 -11.66 -3.82
CA CYS A 110 -6.12 -12.46 -2.60
C CYS A 110 -7.49 -12.93 -2.08
N GLY A 111 -8.60 -12.44 -2.66
CA GLY A 111 -9.96 -12.76 -2.22
C GLY A 111 -10.40 -12.00 -0.95
N ALA A 112 -9.57 -11.09 -0.45
CA ALA A 112 -9.85 -10.31 0.75
C ALA A 112 -10.81 -9.13 0.51
N LEU A 113 -11.05 -8.78 -0.76
CA LEU A 113 -11.95 -7.69 -1.16
C LEU A 113 -12.75 -8.12 -2.39
N LYS A 114 -14.08 -7.95 -2.38
CA LYS A 114 -14.93 -8.29 -3.53
C LYS A 114 -14.77 -7.25 -4.64
N GLU A 115 -15.02 -7.64 -5.89
CA GLU A 115 -14.95 -6.76 -7.07
C GLU A 115 -15.73 -5.44 -6.88
N LYS A 116 -16.96 -5.52 -6.35
CA LYS A 116 -17.80 -4.35 -6.10
C LYS A 116 -17.21 -3.42 -5.04
N GLU A 117 -16.61 -3.98 -3.99
CA GLU A 117 -16.02 -3.23 -2.89
C GLU A 117 -14.72 -2.54 -3.35
N ALA A 118 -13.88 -3.24 -4.12
CA ALA A 118 -12.69 -2.68 -4.76
C ALA A 118 -13.03 -1.51 -5.68
N SER A 119 -14.03 -1.68 -6.56
CA SER A 119 -14.48 -0.63 -7.46
C SER A 119 -15.06 0.58 -6.71
N ASN A 120 -15.81 0.33 -5.63
CA ASN A 120 -16.35 1.40 -4.80
C ASN A 120 -15.22 2.19 -4.11
N TRP A 121 -14.23 1.50 -3.54
CA TRP A 121 -13.11 2.17 -2.88
C TRP A 121 -12.33 3.05 -3.86
N GLN A 122 -12.00 2.53 -5.04
CA GLN A 122 -11.32 3.32 -6.07
C GLN A 122 -12.14 4.54 -6.52
N THR A 123 -13.45 4.37 -6.66
CA THR A 123 -14.36 5.47 -7.03
C THR A 123 -14.41 6.55 -5.95
N GLU A 124 -14.50 6.17 -4.67
CA GLU A 124 -14.54 7.12 -3.57
C GLU A 124 -13.23 7.91 -3.44
N VAL A 125 -12.06 7.26 -3.64
CA VAL A 125 -10.77 7.97 -3.65
C VAL A 125 -10.70 8.98 -4.80
N ARG A 126 -11.14 8.60 -6.01
CA ARG A 126 -11.19 9.53 -7.15
C ARG A 126 -12.11 10.73 -6.87
N LYS A 127 -13.27 10.51 -6.25
CA LYS A 127 -14.15 11.61 -5.82
C LYS A 127 -13.49 12.51 -4.77
N LYS A 128 -12.72 11.94 -3.83
CA LYS A 128 -11.99 12.74 -2.84
C LYS A 128 -10.95 13.63 -3.52
N ILE A 129 -10.19 13.10 -4.48
CA ILE A 129 -9.22 13.86 -5.27
C ILE A 129 -9.90 15.03 -5.99
N GLU A 130 -11.02 14.78 -6.69
CA GLU A 130 -11.79 15.83 -7.38
C GLU A 130 -12.31 16.94 -6.43
N LYS A 131 -12.64 16.58 -5.18
CA LYS A 131 -13.15 17.51 -4.17
C LYS A 131 -12.09 18.40 -3.53
N TRP A 132 -10.80 18.10 -3.65
CA TRP A 132 -9.70 19.00 -3.24
C TRP A 132 -9.51 20.14 -4.27
N GLY A 133 -10.65 20.68 -4.68
CA GLY A 133 -10.97 21.64 -5.72
C GLY A 133 -10.83 23.09 -5.29
#